data_AF-A0A954HJH0-F1
#
_entry.id   AF-A0A954HJH0-F1
#
_cell.length_a   1.000
_cell.length_b   1.000
_cell.length_c   1.000
_cell.angle_alpha   90.00
_cell.angle_beta   90.00
_cell.angle_gamma   90.00
#
_symmetry.space_group_name_H-M   'P 1'
#
loop_
_entity.id
_entity.type
_entity.pdbx_description
1 polymer ?
#
loop_
_entity_poly.entity_id
_entity_poly.type
_entity_poly.pdbx_seq_one_letter_code
_entity_poly.pdbx_strand_id
1 'polypeptide(L)'
;ILEEVLEYEPDYIILCTGHNEFLEDRSYAATKQIPEPSRAALDSLVRLRTVVVATELCRWCAGTEPTDEPNVTTMPVEVNAMLDYHEGLAAYHRDEVWRDVVIRNFDENLQKMVGMCREAGVPVLLLQPTSNLRGQPPFKSEHTPGLSDAQLQRWQELKDRANELAKTDLSAAANAYQQAVALNPKHAMTSYECGRILEIAGRYDEALPDFIRARDEDICPLRMISELEMTMQYVARDRDVPFINLHEFLENQTPSHILGDEWLVDHVHPSFDGNQQIGLRLAEEFISRRWASVSNINWREHSEVRFKEHFATLDKSYFHRGQRMLRALRGWTRGEADGPHVSTKFPHLLDDSNEPPSTD
;
A
#
# COMPACT_ATOMS: atom_id res chain seq x y z
N ILE A 1 -0.06 11.85 -15.23
CA ILE A 1 0.94 10.77 -15.41
C ILE A 1 0.72 9.98 -16.69
N LEU A 2 -0.30 9.11 -16.77
CA LEU A 2 -0.38 8.19 -17.91
C LEU A 2 -0.51 8.90 -19.25
N GLU A 3 -1.25 10.01 -19.31
CA GLU A 3 -1.35 10.87 -20.50
C GLU A 3 0.04 11.29 -20.98
N GLU A 4 0.89 11.78 -20.08
CA GLU A 4 2.28 12.18 -20.34
C GLU A 4 3.19 10.99 -20.68
N VAL A 5 3.06 9.86 -19.98
CA VAL A 5 3.86 8.64 -20.24
C VAL A 5 3.62 8.12 -21.67
N LEU A 6 2.39 8.21 -22.17
CA LEU A 6 2.05 7.79 -23.53
C LEU A 6 2.71 8.67 -24.61
N GLU A 7 3.07 9.91 -24.30
CA GLU A 7 3.80 10.79 -25.25
C GLU A 7 5.23 10.30 -25.53
N TYR A 8 5.77 9.42 -24.68
CA TYR A 8 7.07 8.78 -24.87
C TYR A 8 7.01 7.51 -25.75
N GLU A 9 5.85 7.21 -26.34
CA GLU A 9 5.63 6.05 -27.23
C GLU A 9 6.14 4.71 -26.65
N PRO A 10 5.74 4.33 -25.43
CA PRO A 10 6.25 3.12 -24.79
C PRO A 10 5.80 1.85 -25.53
N ASP A 11 6.68 0.85 -25.61
CA ASP A 11 6.36 -0.46 -26.18
C ASP A 11 5.28 -1.21 -25.37
N TYR A 12 5.20 -0.94 -24.06
CA TYR A 12 4.23 -1.54 -23.13
C TYR A 12 4.17 -0.71 -21.84
N ILE A 13 3.06 -0.85 -21.10
CA ILE A 13 2.86 -0.22 -19.80
C ILE A 13 2.55 -1.29 -18.75
N ILE A 14 3.20 -1.18 -17.60
CA ILE A 14 2.91 -2.00 -16.42
C ILE A 14 2.26 -1.09 -15.38
N LEU A 15 1.02 -1.40 -14.98
CA LEU A 15 0.31 -0.69 -13.92
C LEU A 15 0.33 -1.53 -12.64
N CYS A 16 1.18 -1.14 -11.69
CA CYS A 16 1.21 -1.69 -10.33
C CYS A 16 0.68 -0.61 -9.38
N THR A 17 -0.57 -0.73 -8.95
CA THR A 17 -1.27 0.30 -8.14
C THR A 17 -2.28 -0.33 -7.19
N GLY A 18 -2.76 0.45 -6.21
CA GLY A 18 -3.81 0.07 -5.25
C GLY A 18 -3.42 0.22 -3.79
N HIS A 19 -2.12 0.34 -3.48
CA HIS A 19 -1.69 0.86 -2.19
C HIS A 19 -1.94 2.36 -2.10
N ASN A 20 -2.11 2.87 -0.88
CA ASN A 20 -2.19 4.30 -0.60
C ASN A 20 -3.36 5.07 -1.26
N GLU A 21 -4.39 4.38 -1.77
CA GLU A 21 -5.57 5.06 -2.37
C GLU A 21 -6.37 5.92 -1.39
N PHE A 22 -6.14 5.70 -0.08
CA PHE A 22 -6.76 6.41 1.03
C PHE A 22 -5.84 7.46 1.67
N LEU A 23 -4.65 7.71 1.10
CA LEU A 23 -3.70 8.69 1.69
C LEU A 23 -4.21 10.13 1.61
N GLU A 24 -4.98 10.46 0.58
CA GLU A 24 -5.48 11.81 0.38
C GLU A 24 -6.89 11.91 0.96
N ASP A 25 -7.21 13.02 1.62
CA ASP A 25 -8.60 13.41 1.86
C ASP A 25 -9.22 13.80 0.51
N ARG A 26 -9.50 12.79 -0.32
CA ARG A 26 -10.20 12.94 -1.61
C ARG A 26 -11.68 13.12 -1.40
N SER A 27 -12.12 13.63 -0.25
CA SER A 27 -13.44 14.17 -0.12
C SER A 27 -13.55 15.38 -1.06
N TYR A 28 -13.95 15.09 -2.29
CA TYR A 28 -14.68 15.96 -3.19
C TYR A 28 -16.03 16.37 -2.54
N ALA A 29 -16.02 16.76 -1.27
CA ALA A 29 -17.17 17.28 -0.54
C ALA A 29 -17.69 18.57 -1.20
N ALA A 30 -16.86 19.24 -2.01
CA ALA A 30 -17.26 20.37 -2.85
C ALA A 30 -17.86 19.97 -4.22
N THR A 31 -17.78 18.70 -4.68
CA THR A 31 -18.14 18.33 -6.07
C THR A 31 -19.54 17.73 -6.19
N LYS A 32 -20.28 17.55 -5.08
CA LYS A 32 -21.68 17.11 -5.12
C LYS A 32 -22.68 18.20 -5.56
N GLN A 33 -22.24 19.41 -5.94
CA GLN A 33 -23.12 20.50 -6.39
C GLN A 33 -22.62 21.27 -7.63
N ILE A 34 -21.78 20.68 -8.49
CA ILE A 34 -21.25 21.39 -9.66
C ILE A 34 -22.02 20.96 -10.94
N PRO A 35 -22.67 21.89 -11.67
CA PRO A 35 -23.33 21.60 -12.95
C PRO A 35 -22.36 21.06 -14.01
N GLU A 36 -22.83 20.14 -14.86
CA GLU A 36 -22.02 19.41 -15.88
C GLU A 36 -20.98 20.23 -16.68
N PRO A 37 -21.27 21.44 -17.21
CA PRO A 37 -20.29 22.16 -18.02
C PRO A 37 -19.05 22.64 -17.23
N SER A 38 -19.15 22.71 -15.90
CA SER A 38 -18.06 23.15 -15.01
C SER A 38 -17.18 21.98 -14.54
N ARG A 39 -17.65 20.73 -14.67
CA ARG A 39 -16.88 19.52 -14.33
C ARG A 39 -15.70 19.31 -15.29
N ALA A 40 -15.86 19.62 -16.58
CA ALA A 40 -14.79 19.54 -17.57
C ALA A 40 -13.66 20.57 -17.36
N ALA A 41 -14.01 21.76 -16.88
CA ALA A 41 -13.04 22.81 -16.53
C ALA A 41 -12.26 22.47 -15.24
N LEU A 42 -12.94 21.84 -14.27
CA LEU A 42 -12.30 21.34 -13.04
C LEU A 42 -11.42 20.11 -13.31
N ASP A 43 -11.87 19.18 -14.15
CA ASP A 43 -11.07 18.04 -14.65
C ASP A 43 -9.77 18.51 -15.29
N SER A 44 -9.82 19.62 -16.02
CA SER A 44 -8.65 20.23 -16.66
C SER A 44 -7.67 20.85 -15.67
N LEU A 45 -8.12 21.25 -14.48
CA LEU A 45 -7.29 21.77 -13.39
C LEU A 45 -6.72 20.65 -12.50
N VAL A 46 -7.43 19.52 -12.38
CA VAL A 46 -6.97 18.30 -11.69
C VAL A 46 -5.91 17.54 -12.50
N ARG A 47 -5.80 17.79 -13.82
CA ARG A 47 -4.75 17.23 -14.71
C ARG A 47 -3.31 17.58 -14.30
N LEU A 48 -3.13 18.58 -13.45
CA LEU A 48 -1.83 18.90 -12.86
C LEU A 48 -1.79 18.35 -11.45
N ARG A 49 -1.33 17.11 -11.26
CA ARG A 49 -0.53 16.67 -10.10
C ARG A 49 -0.37 15.16 -10.04
N THR A 50 0.70 14.78 -9.35
CA THR A 50 0.99 13.47 -8.75
C THR A 50 1.90 12.58 -9.57
N VAL A 51 3.10 12.31 -9.03
CA VAL A 51 4.04 11.23 -9.37
C VAL A 51 4.80 10.90 -8.07
N VAL A 52 4.69 9.63 -7.65
CA VAL A 52 5.65 8.84 -6.86
C VAL A 52 6.04 9.30 -5.44
N VAL A 53 5.56 8.54 -4.43
CA VAL A 53 6.06 8.57 -3.04
C VAL A 53 7.39 7.81 -2.84
N ALA A 54 8.00 7.21 -3.86
CA ALA A 54 9.29 6.54 -3.70
C ALA A 54 10.53 7.45 -3.84
N THR A 55 10.44 8.60 -4.53
CA THR A 55 11.62 9.39 -4.91
C THR A 55 12.04 10.43 -3.85
N GLU A 56 11.10 11.03 -3.13
CA GLU A 56 11.39 12.11 -2.16
C GLU A 56 11.94 11.56 -0.83
N LEU A 57 11.46 10.40 -0.36
CA LEU A 57 12.03 9.73 0.83
C LEU A 57 13.47 9.26 0.59
N CYS A 58 13.82 8.90 -0.65
CA CYS A 58 15.20 8.56 -1.03
C CYS A 58 16.11 9.80 -1.07
N ARG A 59 15.62 10.94 -1.57
CA ARG A 59 16.38 12.21 -1.64
C ARG A 59 16.70 12.75 -0.26
N TRP A 60 15.74 12.75 0.65
CA TRP A 60 15.97 13.17 2.04
C TRP A 60 16.96 12.27 2.79
N CYS A 61 16.95 10.96 2.50
CA CYS A 61 17.85 9.99 3.14
C CYS A 61 19.27 9.95 2.54
N ALA A 62 19.51 10.59 1.39
CA ALA A 62 20.77 10.54 0.67
C ALA A 62 21.81 11.58 1.13
N GLY A 63 21.44 12.58 1.94
CA GLY A 63 22.39 13.59 2.45
C GLY A 63 23.25 14.25 1.36
N THR A 64 22.71 14.37 0.15
CA THR A 64 23.40 15.01 -0.97
C THR A 64 23.21 16.51 -0.83
N GLU A 65 24.29 17.23 -0.53
CA GLU A 65 24.31 18.67 -0.73
C GLU A 65 24.07 18.99 -2.21
N PRO A 66 23.35 20.09 -2.51
CA PRO A 66 23.10 20.50 -3.89
C PRO A 66 24.46 20.76 -4.56
N THR A 67 24.73 20.02 -5.63
CA THR A 67 25.83 20.37 -6.54
C THR A 67 25.28 21.37 -7.53
N ASP A 68 25.92 22.53 -7.62
CA ASP A 68 25.60 23.62 -8.53
C ASP A 68 25.83 23.18 -10.00
N GLU A 69 24.85 22.51 -10.60
CA GLU A 69 24.70 22.45 -12.06
C GLU A 69 23.26 22.85 -12.45
N PRO A 70 23.09 23.86 -13.33
CA PRO A 70 21.76 24.36 -13.65
C PRO A 70 21.09 23.60 -14.80
N ASN A 71 19.78 23.43 -14.63
CA ASN A 71 18.73 23.18 -15.63
C ASN A 71 18.56 21.77 -16.23
N VAL A 72 17.84 20.94 -15.47
CA VAL A 72 16.69 20.21 -16.02
C VAL A 72 15.46 20.68 -15.25
N THR A 73 14.51 21.27 -15.96
CA THR A 73 13.25 21.82 -15.46
C THR A 73 12.46 20.72 -14.73
N THR A 74 12.64 20.63 -13.42
CA THR A 74 11.89 19.72 -12.56
C THR A 74 10.85 20.56 -11.83
N MET A 75 9.61 20.48 -12.30
CA MET A 75 8.45 20.96 -11.54
C MET A 75 8.31 20.06 -10.30
N PRO A 76 8.17 20.62 -9.08
CA PRO A 76 7.97 19.81 -7.89
C PRO A 76 6.56 19.19 -7.93
N VAL A 77 6.51 17.86 -7.91
CA VAL A 77 5.29 17.06 -7.95
C VAL A 77 5.15 16.36 -6.59
N GLU A 78 4.46 17.00 -5.64
CA GLU A 78 4.27 16.45 -4.29
C GLU A 78 2.79 16.08 -4.04
N VAL A 79 2.58 14.96 -3.34
CA VAL A 79 1.27 14.46 -2.90
C VAL A 79 1.03 14.94 -1.48
N ASN A 80 -0.07 15.67 -1.26
CA ASN A 80 -0.49 16.09 0.09
C ASN A 80 -1.18 14.92 0.81
N ALA A 81 -0.43 14.05 1.47
CA ALA A 81 -1.01 12.98 2.27
C ALA A 81 -1.70 13.56 3.52
N MET A 82 -2.82 12.98 3.95
CA MET A 82 -3.52 13.31 5.20
C MET A 82 -2.62 13.11 6.42
N LEU A 83 -1.61 12.24 6.30
CA LEU A 83 -0.55 12.08 7.29
C LEU A 83 0.35 13.32 7.45
N ASP A 84 0.43 14.19 6.44
CA ASP A 84 1.35 15.33 6.36
C ASP A 84 0.70 16.68 6.75
N TYR A 85 -0.58 16.74 7.15
CA TYR A 85 -1.26 18.04 7.41
C TYR A 85 -1.80 18.21 8.84
N HIS A 86 -2.55 17.24 9.40
CA HIS A 86 -3.27 17.45 10.67
C HIS A 86 -3.37 16.16 11.50
N GLU A 87 -2.80 16.16 12.71
CA GLU A 87 -2.91 15.11 13.74
C GLU A 87 -2.46 13.66 13.36
N GLY A 88 -1.87 13.47 12.18
CA GLY A 88 -1.28 12.20 11.74
C GLY A 88 -2.31 11.07 11.66
N LEU A 89 -2.12 9.99 12.42
CA LEU A 89 -3.08 8.87 12.48
C LEU A 89 -4.42 9.26 13.12
N ALA A 90 -4.48 10.33 13.91
CA ALA A 90 -5.73 10.71 14.59
C ALA A 90 -6.82 11.14 13.60
N ALA A 91 -6.46 11.78 12.48
CA ALA A 91 -7.40 12.24 11.46
C ALA A 91 -8.17 11.11 10.74
N TYR A 92 -7.60 9.90 10.70
CA TYR A 92 -8.26 8.77 10.06
C TYR A 92 -9.40 8.23 10.93
N HIS A 93 -10.63 8.26 10.43
CA HIS A 93 -11.78 7.66 11.09
C HIS A 93 -12.53 6.75 10.13
N ARG A 94 -13.28 5.79 10.66
CA ARG A 94 -14.12 4.96 9.80
C ARG A 94 -15.19 5.80 9.11
N ASP A 95 -15.08 5.90 7.79
CA ASP A 95 -16.07 6.53 6.93
C ASP A 95 -16.35 5.59 5.75
N GLU A 96 -17.47 4.85 5.85
CA GLU A 96 -17.89 3.91 4.80
C GLU A 96 -18.29 4.63 3.51
N VAL A 97 -18.80 5.87 3.61
CA VAL A 97 -19.20 6.65 2.42
C VAL A 97 -17.95 7.10 1.67
N TRP A 98 -16.93 7.57 2.38
CA TRP A 98 -15.64 7.89 1.79
C TRP A 98 -14.97 6.65 1.20
N ARG A 99 -15.00 5.52 1.91
CA ARG A 99 -14.48 4.24 1.41
C ARG A 99 -15.09 3.83 0.08
N ASP A 100 -16.42 3.89 -0.04
CA ASP A 100 -17.13 3.60 -1.29
C ASP A 100 -16.76 4.57 -2.41
N VAL A 101 -16.51 5.85 -2.09
CA VAL A 101 -16.04 6.84 -3.06
C VAL A 101 -14.63 6.51 -3.56
N VAL A 102 -13.71 6.15 -2.66
CA VAL A 102 -12.34 5.77 -3.03
C VAL A 102 -12.35 4.54 -3.94
N ILE A 103 -13.12 3.50 -3.60
CA ILE A 103 -13.24 2.28 -4.41
C ILE A 103 -13.78 2.59 -5.81
N ARG A 104 -14.84 3.40 -5.91
CA ARG A 104 -15.40 3.80 -7.21
C ARG A 104 -14.40 4.63 -8.02
N ASN A 105 -13.70 5.58 -7.41
CA ASN A 105 -12.69 6.38 -8.10
C ASN A 105 -11.54 5.50 -8.60
N PHE A 106 -11.12 4.51 -7.82
CA PHE A 106 -10.12 3.54 -8.24
C PHE A 106 -10.57 2.75 -9.48
N ASP A 107 -11.82 2.26 -9.49
CA ASP A 107 -12.42 1.59 -10.65
C ASP A 107 -12.43 2.50 -11.89
N GLU A 108 -13.00 3.70 -11.77
CA GLU A 108 -13.09 4.68 -12.86
C GLU A 108 -11.70 5.03 -13.43
N ASN A 109 -10.72 5.27 -12.56
CA ASN A 109 -9.35 5.59 -12.95
C ASN A 109 -8.67 4.40 -13.65
N LEU A 110 -8.82 3.19 -13.11
CA LEU A 110 -8.22 2.01 -13.71
C LEU A 110 -8.82 1.72 -15.10
N GLN A 111 -10.14 1.82 -15.22
CA GLN A 111 -10.84 1.67 -16.50
C GLN A 111 -10.41 2.73 -17.52
N LYS A 112 -10.24 3.99 -17.09
CA LYS A 112 -9.73 5.09 -17.93
C LYS A 112 -8.31 4.81 -18.39
N MET A 113 -7.41 4.43 -17.49
CA MET A 113 -6.01 4.14 -17.80
C MET A 113 -5.89 3.01 -18.82
N VAL A 114 -6.63 1.92 -18.63
CA VAL A 114 -6.70 0.81 -19.59
C VAL A 114 -7.25 1.27 -20.95
N GLY A 115 -8.29 2.11 -20.95
CA GLY A 115 -8.87 2.68 -22.16
C GLY A 115 -7.87 3.50 -22.97
N MET A 116 -7.12 4.38 -22.29
CA MET A 116 -6.09 5.20 -22.92
C MET A 116 -4.97 4.37 -23.56
N CYS A 117 -4.47 3.34 -22.86
CA CYS A 117 -3.46 2.44 -23.43
C CYS A 117 -4.00 1.74 -24.69
N ARG A 118 -5.26 1.28 -24.65
CA ARG A 118 -5.91 0.64 -25.80
C ARG A 118 -6.06 1.59 -26.99
N GLU A 119 -6.49 2.82 -26.76
CA GLU A 119 -6.64 3.84 -27.81
C GLU A 119 -5.28 4.20 -28.45
N ALA A 120 -4.22 4.25 -27.65
CA ALA A 120 -2.85 4.46 -28.11
C ALA A 120 -2.23 3.22 -28.78
N GLY A 121 -2.89 2.06 -28.76
CA GLY A 121 -2.34 0.80 -29.27
C GLY A 121 -1.17 0.24 -28.43
N VAL A 122 -1.02 0.71 -27.19
CA VAL A 122 0.04 0.29 -26.27
C VAL A 122 -0.47 -0.86 -25.39
N PRO A 123 0.20 -2.04 -25.41
CA PRO A 123 -0.12 -3.14 -24.51
C PRO A 123 0.02 -2.73 -23.04
N VAL A 124 -0.94 -3.14 -22.21
CA VAL A 124 -0.94 -2.87 -20.77
C VAL A 124 -1.01 -4.17 -19.97
N LEU A 125 -0.27 -4.23 -18.87
CA LEU A 125 -0.25 -5.32 -17.90
C LEU A 125 -0.63 -4.77 -16.53
N LEU A 126 -1.65 -5.37 -15.89
CA LEU A 126 -2.04 -5.04 -14.53
C LEU A 126 -1.32 -5.94 -13.52
N LEU A 127 -0.69 -5.34 -12.52
CA LEU A 127 -0.05 -6.03 -11.41
C LEU A 127 -0.79 -5.67 -10.12
N GLN A 128 -1.44 -6.66 -9.50
CA GLN A 128 -1.92 -6.50 -8.14
C GLN A 128 -0.72 -6.60 -7.18
N PRO A 129 -0.47 -5.56 -6.37
CA PRO A 129 0.72 -5.50 -5.53
C PRO A 129 0.66 -6.47 -4.34
N THR A 130 1.82 -6.70 -3.73
CA THR A 130 2.00 -7.54 -2.55
C THR A 130 1.62 -6.80 -1.27
N SER A 131 1.09 -7.50 -0.27
CA SER A 131 0.75 -6.90 1.02
C SER A 131 1.27 -7.79 2.15
N ASN A 132 2.03 -7.21 3.09
CA ASN A 132 2.52 -7.95 4.25
C ASN A 132 1.36 -8.15 5.23
N LEU A 133 0.80 -9.35 5.26
CA LEU A 133 -0.30 -9.70 6.14
C LEU A 133 0.20 -10.10 7.53
N ARG A 134 1.30 -10.87 7.56
CA ARG A 134 1.78 -11.58 8.74
C ARG A 134 2.66 -10.73 9.66
N GLY A 135 3.50 -9.88 9.08
CA GLY A 135 4.53 -9.09 9.76
C GLY A 135 4.15 -7.64 10.02
N GLN A 136 3.04 -7.17 9.45
CA GLN A 136 2.57 -5.80 9.63
C GLN A 136 1.22 -5.75 10.36
N PRO A 137 1.19 -5.30 11.63
CA PRO A 137 -0.07 -5.03 12.30
C PRO A 137 -0.80 -3.83 11.67
N PRO A 138 -2.12 -3.70 11.90
CA PRO A 138 -2.88 -2.53 11.50
C PRO A 138 -2.33 -1.24 12.09
N PHE A 139 -2.39 -0.15 11.33
CA PHE A 139 -1.92 1.17 11.75
C PHE A 139 -2.85 1.83 12.76
N LYS A 140 -4.17 1.69 12.55
CA LYS A 140 -5.19 2.20 13.48
C LYS A 140 -6.39 1.28 13.51
N SER A 141 -7.01 1.17 14.68
CA SER A 141 -8.22 0.38 14.88
C SER A 141 -9.27 1.21 15.60
N GLU A 142 -10.52 1.01 15.21
CA GLU A 142 -11.68 1.56 15.88
C GLU A 142 -12.67 0.43 16.15
N HIS A 143 -13.44 0.54 17.22
CA HIS A 143 -14.49 -0.43 17.51
C HIS A 143 -15.59 -0.41 16.45
N THR A 144 -16.30 -1.53 16.36
CA THR A 144 -17.52 -1.65 15.59
C THR A 144 -18.53 -0.61 16.09
N PRO A 145 -19.12 0.23 15.22
CA PRO A 145 -20.09 1.22 15.64
C PRO A 145 -21.30 0.60 16.35
N GLY A 146 -21.75 1.24 17.44
CA GLY A 146 -22.95 0.85 18.17
C GLY A 146 -22.77 -0.26 19.21
N LEU A 147 -21.55 -0.70 19.52
CA LEU A 147 -21.30 -1.55 20.68
C LEU A 147 -21.57 -0.81 21.98
N SER A 148 -22.28 -1.48 22.90
CA SER A 148 -22.49 -1.00 24.27
C SER A 148 -21.24 -1.17 25.15
N ASP A 149 -21.16 -0.41 26.24
CA ASP A 149 -20.07 -0.52 27.22
C ASP A 149 -19.91 -1.95 27.75
N ALA A 150 -21.02 -2.66 27.98
CA ALA A 150 -20.99 -4.06 28.41
C ALA A 150 -20.38 -4.99 27.36
N GLN A 151 -20.63 -4.74 26.07
CA GLN A 151 -20.02 -5.49 24.97
C GLN A 151 -18.53 -5.16 24.82
N LEU A 152 -18.15 -3.88 24.98
CA LEU A 152 -16.74 -3.48 24.96
C LEU A 152 -15.96 -4.08 26.13
N GLN A 153 -16.53 -4.05 27.34
CA GLN A 153 -15.93 -4.72 28.50
C GLN A 153 -15.79 -6.22 28.25
N ARG A 154 -16.83 -6.87 27.73
CA ARG A 154 -16.79 -8.30 27.42
C ARG A 154 -15.75 -8.64 26.36
N TRP A 155 -15.61 -7.81 25.33
CA TRP A 155 -14.59 -7.93 24.30
C TRP A 155 -13.18 -7.83 24.90
N GLN A 156 -12.94 -6.87 25.79
CA GLN A 156 -11.65 -6.71 26.46
C GLN A 156 -11.33 -7.91 27.36
N GLU A 157 -12.29 -8.41 28.14
CA GLU A 157 -12.13 -9.62 28.97
C GLU A 157 -11.75 -10.85 28.13
N LEU A 158 -12.34 -10.99 26.93
CA LEU A 158 -12.01 -12.09 26.02
C LEU A 158 -10.57 -11.99 25.51
N LYS A 159 -10.11 -10.79 25.15
CA LYS A 159 -8.72 -10.54 24.75
C LYS A 159 -7.74 -10.85 25.89
N ASP A 160 -8.00 -10.33 27.09
CA ASP A 160 -7.13 -10.54 28.25
C ASP A 160 -7.04 -12.02 28.60
N ARG A 161 -8.18 -12.72 28.59
CA ARG A 161 -8.21 -14.18 28.76
C ARG A 161 -7.42 -14.90 27.68
N ALA A 162 -7.55 -14.50 26.41
CA ALA A 162 -6.82 -15.11 25.31
C ALA A 162 -5.29 -14.93 25.48
N ASN A 163 -4.84 -13.76 25.91
CA ASN A 163 -3.44 -13.47 26.20
C ASN A 163 -2.88 -14.32 27.35
N GLU A 164 -3.66 -14.56 28.41
CA GLU A 164 -3.26 -15.46 29.48
C GLU A 164 -3.22 -16.92 29.03
N LEU A 165 -4.22 -17.36 28.26
CA LEU A 165 -4.27 -18.72 27.70
C LEU A 165 -3.13 -18.97 26.71
N ALA A 166 -2.69 -17.97 25.94
CA ALA A 166 -1.62 -18.13 24.96
C ALA A 166 -0.29 -18.62 25.58
N LYS A 167 -0.12 -18.48 26.90
CA LYS A 167 1.05 -18.96 27.64
C LYS A 167 1.05 -20.47 27.88
N THR A 168 -0.11 -21.13 27.79
CA THR A 168 -0.29 -22.53 28.20
C THR A 168 -1.12 -23.37 27.23
N ASP A 169 -2.11 -22.78 26.56
CA ASP A 169 -3.03 -23.43 25.64
C ASP A 169 -3.40 -22.50 24.47
N LEU A 170 -2.69 -22.67 23.36
CA LEU A 170 -2.90 -21.89 22.13
C LEU A 170 -4.27 -22.14 21.48
N SER A 171 -4.86 -23.33 21.64
CA SER A 171 -6.17 -23.64 21.07
C SER A 171 -7.28 -22.90 21.82
N ALA A 172 -7.20 -22.90 23.16
CA ALA A 172 -8.12 -22.13 24.00
C ALA A 172 -7.93 -20.61 23.80
N ALA A 173 -6.69 -20.15 23.62
CA ALA A 173 -6.40 -18.76 23.28
C ALA A 173 -7.03 -18.34 21.94
N ALA A 174 -6.87 -19.17 20.90
CA ALA A 174 -7.47 -18.94 19.60
C ALA A 174 -9.00 -18.84 19.70
N ASN A 175 -9.63 -19.75 20.44
CA ASN A 175 -11.09 -19.72 20.62
C ASN A 175 -11.57 -18.43 21.33
N ALA A 176 -10.84 -17.96 22.35
CA ALA A 176 -11.15 -16.72 23.04
C ALA A 176 -10.98 -15.49 22.12
N TYR A 177 -9.93 -15.45 21.30
CA TYR A 177 -9.75 -14.41 20.28
C TYR A 177 -10.84 -14.45 19.21
N GLN A 178 -11.22 -15.62 18.72
CA GLN A 178 -12.32 -15.77 17.75
C GLN A 178 -13.64 -15.25 18.31
N GLN A 179 -13.92 -15.46 19.60
CA GLN A 179 -15.07 -14.85 20.27
C GLN A 179 -14.95 -13.32 20.36
N ALA A 180 -13.76 -12.79 20.62
CA ALA A 180 -13.52 -11.34 20.66
C ALA A 180 -13.73 -10.72 19.26
N VAL A 181 -13.20 -11.34 18.20
CA VAL A 181 -13.43 -10.93 16.81
C VAL A 181 -14.93 -10.96 16.48
N ALA A 182 -15.65 -12.01 16.85
CA ALA A 182 -17.08 -12.10 16.60
C ALA A 182 -17.90 -10.98 17.28
N LEU A 183 -17.47 -10.53 18.47
CA LEU A 183 -18.12 -9.46 19.21
C LEU A 183 -17.78 -8.07 18.68
N ASN A 184 -16.56 -7.88 18.16
CA ASN A 184 -16.07 -6.61 17.64
C ASN A 184 -15.39 -6.77 16.27
N PRO A 185 -16.16 -7.14 15.22
CA PRO A 185 -15.61 -7.61 13.95
C PRO A 185 -14.82 -6.56 13.17
N LYS A 186 -15.11 -5.27 13.37
CA LYS A 186 -14.41 -4.15 12.69
C LYS A 186 -13.15 -3.67 13.40
N HIS A 187 -12.78 -4.29 14.53
CA HIS A 187 -11.57 -3.92 15.24
C HIS A 187 -10.36 -4.65 14.65
N ALA A 188 -9.67 -4.00 13.70
CA ALA A 188 -8.58 -4.58 12.91
C ALA A 188 -7.49 -5.27 13.75
N MET A 189 -7.00 -4.61 14.81
CA MET A 189 -5.95 -5.18 15.66
C MET A 189 -6.38 -6.49 16.35
N THR A 190 -7.67 -6.65 16.68
CA THR A 190 -8.15 -7.91 17.28
C THR A 190 -8.18 -9.05 16.28
N SER A 191 -8.51 -8.76 15.02
CA SER A 191 -8.37 -9.74 13.95
C SER A 191 -6.89 -10.10 13.75
N TYR A 192 -5.99 -9.11 13.74
CA TYR A 192 -4.55 -9.38 13.64
C TYR A 192 -4.04 -10.28 14.78
N GLU A 193 -4.36 -9.95 16.02
CA GLU A 193 -4.00 -10.75 17.20
C GLU A 193 -4.55 -12.19 17.12
N CYS A 194 -5.79 -12.36 16.64
CA CYS A 194 -6.39 -13.68 16.40
C CYS A 194 -5.61 -14.48 15.36
N GLY A 195 -5.30 -13.86 14.21
CA GLY A 195 -4.48 -14.46 13.15
C GLY A 195 -3.09 -14.86 13.66
N ARG A 196 -2.44 -14.01 14.47
CA ARG A 196 -1.14 -14.32 15.09
C ARG A 196 -1.21 -15.55 16.01
N ILE A 197 -2.25 -15.67 16.84
CA ILE A 197 -2.41 -16.82 17.73
C ILE A 197 -2.68 -18.11 16.93
N LEU A 198 -3.51 -18.04 15.88
CA LEU A 198 -3.78 -19.16 14.99
C LEU A 198 -2.52 -19.59 14.21
N GLU A 199 -1.72 -18.64 13.71
CA GLU A 199 -0.42 -18.89 13.07
C GLU A 199 0.54 -19.62 14.04
N ILE A 200 0.68 -19.13 15.28
CA ILE A 200 1.56 -19.76 16.30
C ILE A 200 1.06 -21.17 16.64
N ALA A 201 -0.25 -21.41 16.59
CA ALA A 201 -0.86 -22.73 16.76
C ALA A 201 -0.70 -23.65 15.52
N GLY A 202 -0.09 -23.17 14.43
CA GLY A 202 0.06 -23.91 13.16
C GLY A 202 -1.23 -24.03 12.34
N ARG A 203 -2.27 -23.26 12.67
CA ARG A 203 -3.60 -23.28 12.03
C ARG A 203 -3.69 -22.19 10.95
N TYR A 204 -2.85 -22.30 9.92
CA TYR A 204 -2.65 -21.23 8.94
C TYR A 204 -3.92 -20.91 8.12
N ASP A 205 -4.64 -21.94 7.65
CA ASP A 205 -5.89 -21.75 6.89
C ASP A 205 -6.95 -20.96 7.67
N GLU A 206 -6.95 -21.10 8.99
CA GLU A 206 -7.85 -20.36 9.88
C GLU A 206 -7.33 -18.96 10.20
N ALA A 207 -6.00 -18.76 10.19
CA ALA A 207 -5.36 -17.48 10.46
C ALA A 207 -5.50 -16.48 9.30
N LEU A 208 -5.43 -16.96 8.05
CA LEU A 208 -5.42 -16.10 6.86
C LEU A 208 -6.62 -15.13 6.79
N PRO A 209 -7.89 -15.57 7.00
CA PRO A 209 -9.04 -14.67 7.00
C PRO A 209 -8.96 -13.56 8.04
N ASP A 210 -8.35 -13.82 9.20
CA ASP A 210 -8.18 -12.84 10.27
C ASP A 210 -7.10 -11.80 9.91
N PHE A 211 -6.02 -12.19 9.23
CA PHE A 211 -5.05 -11.24 8.70
C PHE A 211 -5.61 -10.38 7.56
N ILE A 212 -6.40 -10.97 6.65
CA ILE A 212 -7.08 -10.22 5.60
C ILE A 212 -8.05 -9.20 6.22
N ARG A 213 -8.87 -9.61 7.19
CA ARG A 213 -9.76 -8.69 7.91
C ARG A 213 -9.00 -7.59 8.64
N ALA A 214 -7.86 -7.91 9.23
CA ALA A 214 -7.02 -6.91 9.88
C ALA A 214 -6.50 -5.84 8.91
N ARG A 215 -6.15 -6.23 7.68
CA ARG A 215 -5.80 -5.27 6.62
C ARG A 215 -7.01 -4.44 6.18
N ASP A 216 -8.13 -5.08 5.92
CA ASP A 216 -9.30 -4.43 5.32
C ASP A 216 -10.03 -3.47 6.28
N GLU A 217 -9.98 -3.77 7.58
CA GLU A 217 -10.59 -2.94 8.64
C GLU A 217 -9.60 -1.92 9.25
N ASP A 218 -8.37 -1.85 8.73
CA ASP A 218 -7.38 -0.86 9.16
C ASP A 218 -7.91 0.55 8.85
N ILE A 219 -7.94 1.40 9.87
CA ILE A 219 -8.52 2.74 9.75
C ILE A 219 -7.59 3.67 8.96
N CYS A 220 -6.30 3.36 8.89
CA CYS A 220 -5.36 4.00 7.99
C CYS A 220 -4.89 2.99 6.93
N PRO A 221 -5.71 2.73 5.90
CA PRO A 221 -5.45 1.68 4.91
C PRO A 221 -4.39 2.12 3.90
N LEU A 222 -3.11 1.96 4.28
CA LEU A 222 -1.97 2.14 3.38
C LEU A 222 -1.76 0.93 2.46
N ARG A 223 -2.27 -0.23 2.88
CA ARG A 223 -2.28 -1.47 2.10
C ARG A 223 -3.56 -1.55 1.26
N MET A 224 -3.47 -2.22 0.11
CA MET A 224 -4.60 -2.39 -0.82
C MET A 224 -5.60 -3.33 -0.16
N ILE A 225 -6.84 -2.89 0.01
CA ILE A 225 -7.92 -3.68 0.62
C ILE A 225 -8.55 -4.65 -0.40
N SER A 226 -9.22 -5.68 0.10
CA SER A 226 -9.84 -6.73 -0.74
C SER A 226 -10.78 -6.17 -1.81
N GLU A 227 -11.54 -5.10 -1.54
CA GLU A 227 -12.44 -4.50 -2.53
C GLU A 227 -11.71 -3.90 -3.73
N LEU A 228 -10.53 -3.28 -3.50
CA LEU A 228 -9.70 -2.77 -4.59
C LEU A 228 -9.09 -3.94 -5.37
N GLU A 229 -8.66 -5.01 -4.69
CA GLU A 229 -8.11 -6.21 -5.34
C GLU A 229 -9.15 -6.83 -6.29
N MET A 230 -10.38 -7.02 -5.81
CA MET A 230 -11.50 -7.50 -6.61
C MET A 230 -11.84 -6.56 -7.78
N THR A 231 -11.76 -5.24 -7.57
CA THR A 231 -11.98 -4.25 -8.62
C THR A 231 -10.93 -4.38 -9.74
N MET A 232 -9.65 -4.48 -9.38
CA MET A 232 -8.59 -4.66 -10.37
C MET A 232 -8.75 -5.96 -11.17
N GLN A 233 -9.07 -7.07 -10.48
CA GLN A 233 -9.33 -8.36 -11.13
C GLN A 233 -10.55 -8.29 -12.05
N TYR A 234 -11.61 -7.57 -11.65
CA TYR A 234 -12.77 -7.34 -12.49
C TYR A 234 -12.39 -6.58 -13.76
N VAL A 235 -11.70 -5.44 -13.64
CA VAL A 235 -11.28 -4.63 -14.80
C VAL A 235 -10.37 -5.43 -15.72
N ALA A 236 -9.42 -6.20 -15.17
CA ALA A 236 -8.58 -7.08 -15.95
C ALA A 236 -9.39 -8.06 -16.82
N ARG A 237 -10.35 -8.75 -16.20
CA ARG A 237 -11.19 -9.73 -16.89
C ARG A 237 -12.15 -9.08 -17.89
N ASP A 238 -12.86 -8.02 -17.49
CA ASP A 238 -13.85 -7.32 -18.31
C ASP A 238 -13.22 -6.71 -19.56
N ARG A 239 -12.01 -6.17 -19.42
CA ARG A 239 -11.27 -5.53 -20.50
C ARG A 239 -10.32 -6.47 -21.23
N ASP A 240 -10.26 -7.75 -20.88
CA ASP A 240 -9.31 -8.72 -21.44
C ASP A 240 -7.86 -8.21 -21.40
N VAL A 241 -7.46 -7.72 -20.23
CA VAL A 241 -6.12 -7.19 -19.96
C VAL A 241 -5.29 -8.24 -19.22
N PRO A 242 -4.03 -8.45 -19.64
CA PRO A 242 -3.06 -9.24 -18.87
C PRO A 242 -3.02 -8.85 -17.39
N PHE A 243 -3.06 -9.84 -16.51
CA PHE A 243 -3.08 -9.62 -15.06
C PHE A 243 -2.18 -10.60 -14.32
N ILE A 244 -1.43 -10.09 -13.35
CA ILE A 244 -0.63 -10.90 -12.42
C ILE A 244 -0.97 -10.48 -11.00
N ASN A 245 -1.38 -11.46 -10.19
CA ASN A 245 -1.48 -11.29 -8.76
C ASN A 245 -0.13 -11.57 -8.10
N LEU A 246 0.64 -10.51 -7.77
CA LEU A 246 1.96 -10.67 -7.16
C LEU A 246 1.86 -11.18 -5.72
N HIS A 247 0.77 -10.85 -5.01
CA HIS A 247 0.52 -11.34 -3.67
C HIS A 247 0.41 -12.87 -3.67
N GLU A 248 -0.54 -13.40 -4.43
CA GLU A 248 -0.78 -14.84 -4.55
C GLU A 248 0.44 -15.58 -5.12
N PHE A 249 1.17 -14.96 -6.06
CA PHE A 249 2.39 -15.55 -6.62
C PHE A 249 3.48 -15.79 -5.56
N LEU A 250 3.71 -14.84 -4.66
CA LEU A 250 4.69 -15.01 -3.58
C LEU A 250 4.13 -15.84 -2.42
N GLU A 251 2.84 -15.70 -2.11
CA GLU A 251 2.17 -16.46 -1.04
C GLU A 251 2.19 -17.96 -1.32
N ASN A 252 2.03 -18.39 -2.59
CA ASN A 252 2.15 -19.78 -3.01
C ASN A 252 3.56 -20.37 -2.83
N GLN A 253 4.56 -19.52 -2.59
CA GLN A 253 5.94 -19.93 -2.28
C GLN A 253 6.23 -19.86 -0.77
N THR A 254 5.29 -19.38 0.03
CA THR A 254 5.40 -19.31 1.49
C THR A 254 4.79 -20.57 2.12
N PRO A 255 5.53 -21.32 2.97
CA PRO A 255 5.01 -22.54 3.59
C PRO A 255 3.73 -22.39 4.42
N SER A 256 3.51 -21.20 5.00
CA SER A 256 2.29 -20.90 5.76
C SER A 256 1.12 -20.43 4.89
N HIS A 257 1.31 -20.19 3.59
CA HIS A 257 0.31 -19.53 2.73
C HIS A 257 -0.23 -18.22 3.31
N ILE A 258 0.64 -17.46 4.00
CA ILE A 258 0.33 -16.13 4.53
C ILE A 258 1.56 -15.26 4.29
N LEU A 259 1.46 -14.31 3.36
CA LEU A 259 2.59 -13.50 2.94
C LEU A 259 3.14 -12.61 4.07
N GLY A 260 4.47 -12.68 4.30
CA GLY A 260 5.13 -11.95 5.38
C GLY A 260 6.54 -11.44 5.08
N ASP A 261 7.28 -11.23 6.17
CA ASP A 261 8.63 -10.63 6.19
C ASP A 261 9.70 -11.42 5.41
N GLU A 262 9.43 -12.68 5.05
CA GLU A 262 10.32 -13.48 4.20
C GLU A 262 10.40 -12.91 2.77
N TRP A 263 9.32 -12.28 2.29
CA TRP A 263 9.24 -11.70 0.95
C TRP A 263 9.19 -10.18 0.95
N LEU A 264 8.95 -9.55 2.10
CA LEU A 264 8.68 -8.12 2.21
C LEU A 264 9.53 -7.49 3.31
N VAL A 265 10.07 -6.29 3.08
CA VAL A 265 10.87 -5.59 4.09
C VAL A 265 9.99 -4.81 5.07
N ASP A 266 8.82 -4.37 4.63
CA ASP A 266 7.83 -3.63 5.42
C ASP A 266 6.41 -4.05 5.03
N HIS A 267 5.43 -3.18 5.27
CA HIS A 267 4.01 -3.38 4.96
C HIS A 267 3.69 -3.73 3.49
N VAL A 268 4.50 -3.32 2.51
CA VAL A 268 4.20 -3.50 1.07
C VAL A 268 5.41 -3.76 0.18
N HIS A 269 6.61 -3.34 0.56
CA HIS A 269 7.77 -3.38 -0.32
C HIS A 269 8.45 -4.76 -0.34
N PRO A 270 8.65 -5.37 -1.52
CA PRO A 270 9.36 -6.64 -1.65
C PRO A 270 10.81 -6.56 -1.15
N SER A 271 11.26 -7.66 -0.54
CA SER A 271 12.66 -7.90 -0.21
C SER A 271 13.49 -8.05 -1.49
N PHE A 272 14.80 -8.21 -1.34
CA PHE A 272 15.65 -8.53 -2.49
C PHE A 272 15.21 -9.80 -3.19
N ASP A 273 14.92 -10.86 -2.43
CA ASP A 273 14.46 -12.13 -2.99
C ASP A 273 13.05 -11.99 -3.57
N GLY A 274 12.17 -11.21 -2.92
CA GLY A 274 10.84 -10.88 -3.45
C GLY A 274 10.92 -10.16 -4.81
N ASN A 275 11.75 -9.12 -4.92
CA ASN A 275 11.97 -8.41 -6.18
C ASN A 275 12.55 -9.33 -7.26
N GLN A 276 13.47 -10.23 -6.91
CA GLN A 276 14.03 -11.19 -7.87
C GLN A 276 12.96 -12.14 -8.41
N GLN A 277 12.12 -12.71 -7.54
CA GLN A 277 11.02 -13.59 -7.96
C GLN A 277 10.00 -12.85 -8.82
N ILE A 278 9.62 -11.62 -8.45
CA ILE A 278 8.74 -10.77 -9.26
C ILE A 278 9.36 -10.49 -10.64
N GLY A 279 10.65 -10.14 -10.69
CA GLY A 279 11.36 -9.88 -11.94
C GLY A 279 11.40 -11.10 -12.87
N LEU A 280 11.65 -12.29 -12.32
CA LEU A 280 11.60 -13.55 -13.07
C LEU A 280 10.18 -13.83 -13.61
N ARG A 281 9.16 -13.65 -12.78
CA ARG A 281 7.75 -13.84 -13.14
C ARG A 281 7.28 -12.88 -14.24
N LEU A 282 7.77 -11.64 -14.23
CA LEU A 282 7.49 -10.67 -15.30
C LEU A 282 8.21 -11.03 -16.61
N ALA A 283 9.47 -11.47 -16.53
CA ALA A 283 10.20 -11.93 -17.71
C ALA A 283 9.50 -13.13 -18.38
N GLU A 284 9.03 -14.10 -17.57
CA GLU A 284 8.22 -15.23 -18.06
C GLU A 284 6.95 -14.76 -18.78
N GLU A 285 6.21 -13.81 -18.19
CA GLU A 285 5.01 -13.24 -18.81
C GLU A 285 5.34 -12.61 -20.16
N PHE A 286 6.40 -11.80 -20.21
CA PHE A 286 6.79 -11.06 -21.41
C PHE A 286 7.23 -12.00 -22.53
N ILE A 287 7.96 -13.06 -22.21
CA ILE A 287 8.35 -14.11 -23.16
C ILE A 287 7.12 -14.86 -23.66
N SER A 288 6.22 -15.26 -22.77
CA SER A 288 5.01 -16.03 -23.13
C SER A 288 4.10 -15.25 -24.09
N ARG A 289 4.03 -13.92 -23.92
CA ARG A 289 3.25 -13.00 -24.76
C ARG A 289 3.98 -12.54 -26.01
N ARG A 290 5.26 -12.91 -26.16
CA ARG A 290 6.15 -12.43 -27.22
C ARG A 290 6.35 -10.91 -27.21
N TRP A 291 6.24 -10.29 -26.03
CA TRP A 291 6.63 -8.89 -25.81
C TRP A 291 8.15 -8.75 -25.69
N ALA A 292 8.82 -9.82 -25.26
CA ALA A 292 10.26 -9.95 -25.27
C ALA A 292 10.67 -11.26 -25.94
N SER A 293 11.81 -11.24 -26.64
CA SER A 293 12.45 -12.45 -27.17
C SER A 293 13.70 -12.78 -26.36
N VAL A 294 13.84 -14.03 -25.94
CA VAL A 294 15.07 -14.54 -25.33
C VAL A 294 15.92 -15.24 -26.39
N SER A 295 17.17 -14.80 -26.52
CA SER A 295 18.16 -15.43 -27.40
C SER A 295 18.81 -16.67 -26.78
N ASN A 296 18.66 -16.86 -25.46
CA ASN A 296 19.29 -17.93 -24.70
C ASN A 296 18.22 -18.77 -23.97
N ILE A 297 18.24 -20.08 -24.20
CA ILE A 297 17.31 -21.02 -23.55
C ILE A 297 17.51 -21.10 -22.03
N ASN A 298 18.71 -20.76 -21.54
CA ASN A 298 19.08 -20.76 -20.12
C ASN A 298 19.02 -19.36 -19.50
N TRP A 299 18.09 -18.50 -19.94
CA TRP A 299 18.03 -17.11 -19.45
C TRP A 299 17.79 -17.03 -17.94
N ARG A 300 17.09 -18.01 -17.35
CA ARG A 300 16.78 -18.05 -15.92
C ARG A 300 18.03 -18.27 -15.08
N GLU A 301 18.89 -19.22 -15.45
CA GLU A 301 20.17 -19.47 -14.78
C GLU A 301 21.09 -18.25 -14.89
N HIS A 302 21.08 -17.57 -16.04
CA HIS A 302 21.83 -16.32 -16.19
C HIS A 302 21.29 -15.21 -15.29
N SER A 303 19.96 -15.09 -15.10
CA SER A 303 19.38 -14.10 -14.20
C SER A 303 19.90 -14.24 -12.77
N GLU A 304 20.04 -15.45 -12.24
CA GLU A 304 20.60 -15.67 -10.89
C GLU A 304 22.04 -15.17 -10.76
N VAL A 305 22.86 -15.37 -11.80
CA VAL A 305 24.23 -14.83 -11.84
C VAL A 305 24.20 -13.30 -11.90
N ARG A 306 23.33 -12.71 -12.73
CA ARG A 306 23.18 -11.26 -12.85
C ARG A 306 22.71 -10.60 -11.56
N PHE A 307 21.82 -11.24 -10.80
CA PHE A 307 21.43 -10.75 -9.48
C PHE A 307 22.65 -10.66 -8.57
N LYS A 308 23.45 -11.73 -8.45
CA LYS A 308 24.67 -11.75 -7.63
C LYS A 308 25.69 -10.69 -8.06
N GLU A 309 25.90 -10.54 -9.37
CA GLU A 309 26.78 -9.51 -9.93
C GLU A 309 26.29 -8.10 -9.54
N HIS A 310 25.00 -7.81 -9.69
CA HIS A 310 24.44 -6.53 -9.29
C HIS A 310 24.60 -6.27 -7.80
N PHE A 311 24.29 -7.25 -6.93
CA PHE A 311 24.52 -7.13 -5.49
C PHE A 311 25.97 -6.82 -5.13
N ALA A 312 26.93 -7.39 -5.86
CA ALA A 312 28.34 -7.11 -5.65
C ALA A 312 28.76 -5.68 -6.05
N THR A 313 27.95 -4.97 -6.86
CA THR A 313 28.18 -3.55 -7.17
C THR A 313 27.74 -2.62 -6.05
N LEU A 314 26.89 -3.07 -5.13
CA LEU A 314 26.35 -2.26 -4.05
C LEU A 314 27.35 -2.19 -2.89
N ASP A 315 27.68 -0.97 -2.47
CA ASP A 315 28.64 -0.75 -1.40
C ASP A 315 28.04 -1.01 0.00
N LYS A 316 28.87 -1.27 1.01
CA LYS A 316 28.38 -1.59 2.38
C LYS A 316 27.50 -0.47 2.99
N SER A 317 27.73 0.79 2.62
CA SER A 317 26.94 1.91 3.10
C SER A 317 25.51 1.89 2.54
N TYR A 318 25.28 1.33 1.34
CA TYR A 318 23.94 1.10 0.81
C TYR A 318 23.09 0.28 1.79
N PHE A 319 23.60 -0.87 2.22
CA PHE A 319 22.89 -1.75 3.16
C PHE A 319 22.68 -1.09 4.53
N HIS A 320 23.69 -0.37 5.03
CA HIS A 320 23.56 0.35 6.30
C HIS A 320 22.49 1.45 6.24
N ARG A 321 22.45 2.23 5.14
CA ARG A 321 21.40 3.23 4.89
C ARG A 321 20.04 2.57 4.84
N GLY A 322 19.89 1.49 4.07
CA GLY A 322 18.63 0.74 3.97
C GLY A 322 18.13 0.24 5.33
N GLN A 323 19.01 -0.36 6.15
CA GLN A 323 18.64 -0.82 7.50
C GLN A 323 18.26 0.32 8.45
N ARG A 324 18.88 1.50 8.31
CA ARG A 324 18.51 2.68 9.10
C ARG A 324 17.13 3.20 8.69
N MET A 325 16.89 3.32 7.38
CA MET A 325 15.60 3.75 6.83
C MET A 325 14.47 2.79 7.24
N LEU A 326 14.71 1.48 7.10
CA LEU A 326 13.72 0.48 7.44
C LEU A 326 13.36 0.51 8.94
N ARG A 327 14.35 0.72 9.81
CA ARG A 327 14.09 0.89 11.25
C ARG A 327 13.24 2.11 11.55
N ALA A 328 13.53 3.25 10.91
CA ALA A 328 12.74 4.46 11.08
C ALA A 328 11.29 4.25 10.59
N LEU A 329 11.11 3.66 9.42
CA LEU A 329 9.80 3.35 8.87
C LEU A 329 9.01 2.41 9.80
N ARG A 330 9.63 1.32 10.29
CA ARG A 330 8.99 0.39 11.23
C ARG A 330 8.61 1.04 12.57
N GLY A 331 9.43 1.97 13.06
CA GLY A 331 9.09 2.74 14.25
C GLY A 331 7.84 3.61 14.02
N TRP A 332 7.80 4.29 12.87
CA TRP A 332 6.64 5.09 12.46
C TRP A 332 5.38 4.25 12.29
N THR A 333 5.45 3.11 11.59
CA THR A 333 4.27 2.24 11.37
C THR A 333 3.70 1.65 12.66
N ARG A 334 4.48 1.64 13.75
CA ARG A 334 4.08 1.14 15.08
C ARG A 334 3.68 2.26 16.05
N GLY A 335 3.75 3.52 15.64
CA GLY A 335 3.57 4.67 16.53
C GLY A 335 4.65 4.79 17.61
N GLU A 336 5.79 4.11 17.43
CA GLU A 336 6.96 4.14 18.33
C GLU A 336 7.89 5.32 18.02
N ALA A 337 7.66 6.00 16.89
CA ALA A 337 8.33 7.23 16.50
C ALA A 337 7.31 8.18 15.88
N ASP A 338 7.38 9.46 16.26
CA ASP A 338 6.69 10.50 15.51
C ASP A 338 7.20 10.46 14.07
N GLY A 339 6.27 10.47 13.11
CA GLY A 339 6.65 10.70 11.72
C GLY A 339 7.45 12.01 11.62
N PRO A 340 8.24 12.22 10.56
CA PRO A 340 8.93 13.49 10.39
C PRO A 340 7.91 14.63 10.50
N HIS A 341 8.08 15.49 11.51
CA HIS A 341 7.19 16.61 11.75
C HIS A 341 7.16 17.49 10.51
N VAL A 342 5.98 17.97 10.09
CA VAL A 342 5.78 18.76 8.86
C VAL A 342 6.74 19.95 8.80
N SER A 343 7.01 20.58 9.95
CA SER A 343 8.01 21.66 10.11
C SER A 343 9.43 21.30 9.67
N THR A 344 9.76 20.02 9.68
CA THR A 344 11.09 19.48 9.34
C THR A 344 11.18 19.09 7.87
N LYS A 345 10.04 18.76 7.23
CA LYS A 345 9.92 18.49 5.79
C LYS A 345 9.74 19.78 4.98
N PHE A 346 8.92 20.71 5.45
CA PHE A 346 8.52 21.92 4.72
C PHE A 346 8.40 23.13 5.67
N PRO A 347 9.53 23.73 6.10
CA PRO A 347 9.51 24.88 7.01
C PRO A 347 8.78 26.10 6.41
N HIS A 348 8.63 26.16 5.09
CA HIS A 348 7.94 27.24 4.38
C HIS A 348 6.40 27.13 4.39
N LEU A 349 5.83 25.99 4.80
CA LEU A 349 4.37 25.81 4.93
C LEU A 349 3.84 26.23 6.31
N LEU A 350 4.73 26.58 7.24
CA LEU A 350 4.42 27.06 8.58
C LEU A 350 4.61 28.58 8.73
N ASP A 351 4.65 29.32 7.62
CA ASP A 351 4.63 30.77 7.70
C ASP A 351 3.21 31.19 8.13
N ASP A 352 3.07 31.55 9.41
CA ASP A 352 1.85 32.01 10.12
C ASP A 352 1.28 33.33 9.56
N SER A 353 1.32 33.53 8.24
CA SER A 353 0.82 34.73 7.55
C SER A 353 -0.61 34.57 7.01
N ASN A 354 -1.27 33.44 7.26
CA ASN A 354 -2.66 33.17 6.88
C ASN A 354 -3.57 32.80 8.07
N GLU A 355 -3.39 33.45 9.22
CA GLU A 355 -4.52 33.57 10.16
C GLU A 355 -5.62 34.42 9.49
N PRO A 356 -6.87 33.94 9.37
CA PRO A 356 -7.98 34.82 9.04
C PRO A 356 -8.12 35.85 10.17
N PRO A 357 -8.42 37.13 9.86
CA PRO A 357 -8.50 38.16 10.89
C PRO A 357 -9.51 37.76 11.95
N SER A 358 -9.07 37.80 13.22
CA SER A 358 -9.95 37.64 14.37
C SER A 358 -11.09 38.65 14.24
N THR A 359 -12.32 38.14 14.16
CA THR A 359 -13.50 38.98 14.37
C THR A 359 -13.67 39.12 15.87
N ASP A 360 -13.03 40.14 16.43
CA ASP A 360 -13.50 40.95 17.58
C ASP A 360 -12.66 42.23 17.71
#